data_AF-E2CJS0-F1
#
_entry.id   AF-E2CJS0-F1
#
_cell.length_a   1.000
_cell.length_b   1.000
_cell.length_c   1.000
_cell.angle_alpha   90.00
_cell.angle_beta   90.00
_cell.angle_gamma   90.00
#
_symmetry.space_group_name_H-M   'P 1'
#
loop_
_entity.id
_entity.type
_entity.pdbx_description
1 polymer ?
#
loop_
_entity_poly.entity_id
_entity_poly.type
_entity_poly.pdbx_seq_one_letter_code
_entity_poly.pdbx_strand_id
1 'polypeptide(L)'
;MAPYKKKPRSILPDDDANTPAAIPTGPYQEGTVTDKAAAISGMVVGKASEHLAWVDSFRKADRVQMSFTAVPEPIRDMFRARATEMGLDLKGYLYHLLRQDGHPLPSQKELDGRFR
;
A
#
# COMPACT_ATOMS: atom_id res chain seq x y z
N MET A 1 -40.22 -35.28 -0.89
CA MET A 1 -38.86 -34.80 -0.57
C MET A 1 -37.86 -35.77 -1.16
N ALA A 2 -37.10 -35.36 -2.19
CA ALA A 2 -36.09 -36.20 -2.82
C ALA A 2 -34.73 -36.01 -2.10
N PRO A 3 -33.93 -37.08 -1.87
CA PRO A 3 -32.65 -36.97 -1.17
C PRO A 3 -31.55 -36.36 -2.07
N TYR A 4 -30.85 -35.34 -1.56
CA TYR A 4 -29.75 -34.67 -2.24
C TYR A 4 -28.55 -35.61 -2.46
N LYS A 5 -28.15 -35.78 -3.74
CA LYS A 5 -26.91 -36.47 -4.14
C LYS A 5 -25.69 -35.60 -3.79
N LYS A 6 -24.79 -36.09 -2.92
CA LYS A 6 -23.46 -35.51 -2.70
C LYS A 6 -22.62 -35.63 -3.98
N LYS A 7 -22.13 -34.52 -4.52
CA LYS A 7 -21.13 -34.51 -5.59
C LYS A 7 -19.75 -34.83 -4.99
N PRO A 8 -18.94 -35.72 -5.60
CA PRO A 8 -17.57 -35.98 -5.13
C PRO A 8 -16.68 -34.76 -5.34
N ARG A 9 -15.76 -34.52 -4.39
CA ARG A 9 -14.71 -33.49 -4.50
C ARG A 9 -13.89 -33.78 -5.76
N SER A 10 -13.88 -32.82 -6.69
CA SER A 10 -12.97 -32.85 -7.84
C SER A 10 -11.54 -32.63 -7.36
N ILE A 11 -10.71 -33.62 -7.65
CA ILE A 11 -9.25 -33.60 -7.63
C ILE A 11 -8.82 -32.65 -8.76
N LEU A 12 -8.07 -31.59 -8.42
CA LEU A 12 -7.52 -30.57 -9.35
C LEU A 12 -6.63 -31.21 -10.44
N PRO A 13 -6.40 -30.52 -11.58
CA PRO A 13 -5.11 -29.81 -11.71
C PRO A 13 -5.12 -28.47 -12.49
N ASP A 14 -4.22 -27.57 -12.03
CA ASP A 14 -3.39 -26.57 -12.74
C ASP A 14 -3.98 -25.67 -13.84
N ASP A 15 -4.31 -24.42 -13.47
CA ASP A 15 -4.30 -23.27 -14.37
C ASP A 15 -3.14 -22.32 -13.98
N ASP A 16 -2.03 -22.47 -14.70
CA ASP A 16 -0.83 -21.66 -14.65
C ASP A 16 -1.08 -20.22 -15.11
N ALA A 17 -1.49 -19.30 -14.22
CA ALA A 17 -1.35 -17.86 -14.49
C ALA A 17 -1.44 -16.92 -13.27
N ASN A 18 -1.27 -17.38 -12.02
CA ASN A 18 -1.02 -16.46 -10.92
C ASN A 18 -0.48 -17.21 -9.70
N THR A 19 0.78 -17.64 -9.73
CA THR A 19 1.47 -17.99 -8.48
C THR A 19 1.59 -16.68 -7.70
N PRO A 20 0.90 -16.48 -6.56
CA PRO A 20 1.19 -15.33 -5.72
C PRO A 20 2.65 -15.50 -5.30
N ALA A 21 3.52 -14.59 -5.75
CA ALA A 21 4.91 -14.55 -5.31
C ALA A 21 4.89 -14.71 -3.80
N ALA A 22 5.59 -15.74 -3.30
CA ALA A 22 5.62 -16.09 -1.89
C ALA A 22 5.81 -14.82 -1.07
N ILE A 23 4.84 -14.52 -0.18
CA ILE A 23 4.95 -13.38 0.72
C ILE A 23 6.25 -13.61 1.49
N PRO A 24 7.28 -12.73 1.36
CA PRO A 24 8.55 -12.96 2.00
C PRO A 24 8.30 -13.08 3.50
N THR A 25 8.44 -14.28 4.04
CA THR A 25 8.17 -14.62 5.45
C THR A 25 9.34 -14.20 6.35
N GLY A 26 10.12 -13.22 5.90
CA GLY A 26 11.16 -12.60 6.69
C GLY A 26 10.54 -11.61 7.68
N PRO A 27 11.20 -11.30 8.80
CA PRO A 27 10.80 -10.18 9.63
C PRO A 27 10.71 -8.92 8.75
N TYR A 28 9.60 -8.18 8.87
CA TYR A 28 9.47 -6.85 8.29
C TYR A 28 10.69 -6.05 8.72
N GLN A 29 11.62 -5.81 7.81
CA GLN A 29 12.77 -4.97 8.08
C GLN A 29 12.23 -3.55 8.15
N GLU A 30 12.02 -3.05 9.37
CA GLU A 30 11.88 -1.61 9.60
C GLU A 30 13.14 -0.97 9.03
N GLY A 31 13.06 -0.44 7.81
CA GLY A 31 14.10 0.44 7.29
C GLY A 31 14.17 1.61 8.25
N THR A 32 15.23 1.64 9.06
CA THR A 32 15.42 2.65 10.10
C THR A 32 15.30 4.02 9.46
N VAL A 33 14.43 4.87 10.03
CA VAL A 33 14.13 6.22 9.53
C VAL A 33 15.43 7.03 9.28
N THR A 34 16.50 6.67 9.98
CA THR A 34 17.87 7.18 9.87
C THR A 34 18.50 7.02 8.49
N ASP A 35 18.28 5.92 7.76
CA ASP A 35 18.85 5.73 6.41
C ASP A 35 18.17 6.63 5.38
N LYS A 36 16.89 6.95 5.61
CA LYS A 36 16.14 7.88 4.75
C LYS A 36 16.72 9.29 4.86
N ALA A 37 17.15 9.72 6.04
CA ALA A 37 17.79 11.02 6.23
C ALA A 37 19.11 11.16 5.44
N ALA A 38 19.94 10.12 5.41
CA ALA A 38 21.16 10.09 4.60
C ALA A 38 20.85 10.08 3.09
N ALA A 39 19.83 9.33 2.66
CA ALA A 39 19.36 9.35 1.28
C ALA A 39 18.80 10.72 0.86
N ILE A 40 18.10 11.41 1.77
CA ILE A 40 17.60 12.78 1.57
C ILE A 40 18.77 13.75 1.44
N SER A 41 19.81 13.67 2.30
CA SER A 41 20.98 14.54 2.23
C SER A 41 21.72 14.45 0.89
N GLY A 42 21.83 13.26 0.29
CA GLY A 42 22.41 13.08 -1.04
C GLY A 42 21.57 13.70 -2.17
N MET A 43 20.24 13.78 -1.98
CA MET A 43 19.30 14.40 -2.93
C MET A 43 19.18 15.92 -2.82
N VAL A 44 19.73 16.53 -1.75
CA VAL A 44 19.74 17.99 -1.55
C VAL A 44 20.80 18.68 -2.40
N VAL A 45 21.81 17.94 -2.91
CA VAL A 45 22.81 18.47 -3.85
C VAL A 45 22.12 18.81 -5.17
N GLY A 46 21.67 20.06 -5.32
CA GLY A 46 21.03 20.61 -6.52
C GLY A 46 19.53 20.93 -6.42
N LYS A 47 18.89 20.82 -5.26
CA LYS A 47 17.47 21.21 -5.07
C LYS A 47 17.32 22.33 -4.04
N ALA A 48 16.35 23.22 -4.26
CA ALA A 48 16.18 24.47 -3.53
C ALA A 48 15.78 24.35 -2.04
N SER A 49 15.40 23.17 -1.53
CA SER A 49 15.01 22.95 -0.13
C SER A 49 15.02 21.46 0.25
N GLU A 50 15.37 21.15 1.50
CA GLU A 50 15.29 19.80 2.09
C GLU A 50 13.88 19.20 2.02
N HIS A 51 12.84 20.02 2.24
CA HIS A 51 11.45 19.59 2.14
C HIS A 51 11.08 19.20 0.71
N LEU A 52 11.54 19.96 -0.29
CA LEU A 52 11.30 19.64 -1.71
C LEU A 52 12.07 18.38 -2.13
N ALA A 53 13.30 18.19 -1.64
CA ALA A 53 14.06 16.96 -1.86
C ALA A 53 13.34 15.75 -1.27
N TRP A 54 12.78 15.89 -0.07
CA TRP A 54 11.99 14.87 0.61
C TRP A 54 10.70 14.52 -0.16
N VAL A 55 9.88 15.50 -0.55
CA VAL A 55 8.66 15.24 -1.35
C VAL A 55 9.01 14.59 -2.69
N ASP A 56 10.06 15.05 -3.37
CA ASP A 56 10.48 14.47 -4.65
C ASP A 56 10.99 13.04 -4.51
N SER A 57 11.56 12.68 -3.36
CA SER A 57 11.93 11.28 -3.08
C SER A 57 10.71 10.36 -3.09
N PHE A 58 9.59 10.75 -2.47
CA PHE A 58 8.34 10.00 -2.52
C PHE A 58 7.69 9.97 -3.91
N ARG A 59 7.87 11.04 -4.70
CA ARG A 59 7.36 11.09 -6.07
C ARG A 59 8.14 10.15 -7.00
N LYS A 60 9.44 9.99 -6.77
CA LYS A 60 10.36 9.17 -7.57
C LYS A 60 10.47 7.72 -7.12
N ALA A 61 10.07 7.41 -5.88
CA ALA A 61 10.07 6.06 -5.36
C ALA A 61 9.16 5.14 -6.18
N ASP A 62 9.55 3.86 -6.27
CA ASP A 62 8.78 2.84 -6.98
C ASP A 62 7.38 2.67 -6.38
N ARG A 63 6.37 2.72 -7.24
CA ARG A 63 4.97 2.59 -6.85
C ARG A 63 4.54 1.13 -6.90
N VAL A 64 4.41 0.50 -5.75
CA VAL A 64 3.83 -0.84 -5.63
C VAL A 64 2.32 -0.75 -5.51
N GLN A 65 1.59 -1.61 -6.23
CA GLN A 65 0.14 -1.72 -6.10
C GLN A 65 -0.21 -2.36 -4.76
N MET A 66 -0.95 -1.65 -3.91
CA MET A 66 -1.52 -2.23 -2.70
C MET A 66 -2.74 -3.08 -3.05
N SER A 67 -2.70 -4.37 -2.71
CA SER A 67 -3.81 -5.30 -2.88
C SER A 67 -4.39 -5.70 -1.52
N PHE A 68 -5.73 -5.75 -1.45
CA PHE A 68 -6.47 -6.24 -0.27
C PHE A 68 -7.04 -7.64 -0.53
N THR A 69 -6.31 -8.46 -1.31
CA THR A 69 -6.79 -9.79 -1.74
C THR A 69 -6.72 -10.82 -0.61
N ALA A 70 -5.73 -10.71 0.27
CA ALA A 70 -5.55 -11.59 1.43
C ALA A 70 -6.25 -11.09 2.71
N VAL A 71 -6.96 -9.96 2.65
CA VAL A 71 -7.66 -9.38 3.80
C VAL A 71 -9.08 -9.94 3.84
N PRO A 72 -9.57 -10.42 5.01
CA PRO A 72 -10.95 -10.89 5.15
C PRO A 72 -11.97 -9.86 4.70
N GLU A 73 -13.03 -10.31 4.03
CA GLU A 73 -14.06 -9.43 3.45
C GLU A 73 -14.66 -8.44 4.47
N PRO A 74 -14.99 -8.85 5.72
CA PRO A 74 -15.56 -7.92 6.69
C PRO A 74 -14.65 -6.73 6.98
N ILE A 75 -13.34 -6.96 7.04
CA ILE A 75 -12.36 -5.89 7.32
C ILE A 75 -12.25 -4.97 6.11
N ARG A 76 -12.21 -5.54 4.90
CA ARG A 76 -12.17 -4.77 3.66
C ARG A 76 -13.39 -3.87 3.52
N ASP A 77 -14.57 -4.35 3.91
CA ASP A 77 -15.82 -3.59 3.82
C ASP A 77 -15.90 -2.48 4.87
N MET A 78 -15.48 -2.75 6.12
CA MET A 78 -15.34 -1.69 7.13
C MET A 78 -14.37 -0.59 6.71
N PHE A 79 -13.24 -0.99 6.11
CA PHE A 79 -12.23 -0.05 5.64
C PHE A 79 -12.74 0.79 4.46
N ARG A 80 -13.51 0.18 3.53
CA ARG A 80 -14.21 0.89 2.46
C ARG A 80 -15.23 1.89 3.00
N ALA A 81 -16.07 1.47 3.95
CA ALA A 81 -17.08 2.34 4.55
C ALA A 81 -16.45 3.59 5.17
N ARG A 82 -15.39 3.42 5.97
CA ARG A 82 -14.65 4.54 6.58
C ARG A 82 -13.96 5.45 5.56
N ALA A 83 -13.37 4.88 4.51
CA ALA A 83 -12.79 5.66 3.43
C ALA A 83 -13.85 6.52 2.72
N THR A 84 -15.02 5.93 2.42
CA THR A 84 -16.15 6.63 1.79
C THR A 84 -16.74 7.72 2.68
N GLU A 85 -16.88 7.50 3.98
CA GLU A 85 -17.33 8.53 4.94
C GLU A 85 -16.43 9.77 4.92
N MET A 86 -15.13 9.58 4.70
CA MET A 86 -14.15 10.68 4.62
C MET A 86 -13.98 11.24 3.20
N GLY A 87 -14.70 10.71 2.20
CA GLY A 87 -14.54 11.09 0.80
C GLY A 87 -13.16 10.78 0.23
N LEU A 88 -12.47 9.76 0.78
CA LEU A 88 -11.13 9.35 0.37
C LEU A 88 -11.18 8.01 -0.36
N ASP A 89 -10.26 7.83 -1.32
CA ASP A 89 -9.98 6.51 -1.87
C ASP A 89 -9.31 5.62 -0.81
N LEU A 90 -9.40 4.30 -0.96
CA LEU A 90 -8.77 3.30 -0.07
C LEU A 90 -7.29 3.61 0.23
N LYS A 91 -6.54 3.98 -0.80
CA LYS A 91 -5.12 4.36 -0.68
C LYS A 91 -4.94 5.69 0.07
N GLY A 92 -5.81 6.66 -0.19
CA GLY A 92 -5.81 7.94 0.51
C GLY A 92 -6.18 7.80 1.99
N TYR A 93 -7.13 6.92 2.30
CA TYR A 93 -7.51 6.59 3.68
C TYR A 93 -6.36 5.91 4.42
N LEU A 94 -5.64 4.99 3.79
CA LEU A 94 -4.43 4.42 4.40
C LEU A 94 -3.38 5.49 4.71
N TYR A 95 -3.10 6.40 3.77
CA TYR A 95 -2.15 7.49 4.01
C TYR A 95 -2.63 8.46 5.09
N HIS A 96 -3.95 8.65 5.22
CA HIS A 96 -4.53 9.42 6.30
C HIS A 96 -4.28 8.76 7.66
N LEU A 97 -4.51 7.46 7.78
CA LEU A 97 -4.21 6.70 9.00
C LEU A 97 -2.72 6.78 9.37
N LEU A 98 -1.82 6.55 8.41
CA LEU A 98 -0.38 6.65 8.66
C LEU A 98 0.06 8.04 9.14
N ARG A 99 -0.59 9.11 8.65
CA ARG A 99 -0.35 10.48 9.15
C ARG A 99 -0.89 10.67 10.56
N GLN A 100 -2.05 10.11 10.88
CA GLN A 100 -2.61 10.15 12.25
C GLN A 100 -1.73 9.39 13.24
N ASP A 101 -1.11 8.29 12.81
CA ASP A 101 -0.16 7.50 13.61
C ASP A 101 1.21 8.19 13.76
N GLY A 102 1.40 9.39 13.21
CA GLY A 102 2.59 10.22 13.39
C GLY A 102 3.71 9.97 12.37
N HIS A 103 3.47 9.18 11.31
CA HIS A 103 4.45 9.08 10.24
C HIS A 103 4.45 10.34 9.39
N PRO A 104 5.63 10.94 9.13
CA PRO A 104 5.74 12.07 8.22
C PRO A 104 5.47 11.54 6.80
N LEU A 105 4.26 11.73 6.30
CA LEU A 105 3.90 11.49 4.91
C LEU A 105 3.49 12.81 4.28
N PRO A 106 4.02 13.15 3.09
CA PRO A 106 3.59 14.34 2.37
C PRO A 106 2.10 14.29 2.09
N SER A 107 1.47 15.46 1.99
CA SER A 107 0.02 15.58 1.77
C SER A 107 -0.39 14.95 0.43
N GLN A 108 -1.68 14.61 0.29
CA GLN A 108 -2.21 14.07 -0.96
C GLN A 108 -1.94 15.01 -2.14
N LYS A 109 -2.04 16.33 -1.89
CA LYS A 109 -1.79 17.41 -2.86
C LYS A 109 -0.32 17.47 -3.31
N GLU A 110 0.61 17.20 -2.40
CA GLU A 110 2.04 17.19 -2.70
C GLU A 110 2.48 15.91 -3.43
N LEU A 111 1.79 14.78 -3.21
CA LEU A 111 2.09 13.52 -3.91
C LEU A 111 1.44 13.40 -5.29
N ASP A 112 0.45 14.25 -5.60
CA ASP A 112 -0.22 14.22 -6.89
C ASP A 112 0.76 14.61 -8.01
N GLY A 113 1.01 13.67 -8.90
CA GLY A 113 1.95 13.81 -10.02
C GLY A 113 1.50 14.79 -11.09
N ARG A 114 0.26 15.32 -10.99
CA ARG A 114 -0.27 16.36 -11.86
C ARG A 114 0.22 17.77 -11.51
N PHE A 115 0.70 18.00 -10.28
CA PHE A 115 1.31 19.26 -9.86
C PHE A 115 2.84 19.20 -10.02
N ARG A 116 3.29 19.06 -11.26
CA ARG A 116 4.70 19.24 -11.66
C ARG A 116 4.95 20.66 -12.12
#